data_AF-A0AAD2FRQ7-F1
#
_entry.id   AF-A0AAD2FRQ7-F1
#
_cell.length_a   1.000
_cell.length_b   1.000
_cell.length_c   1.000
_cell.angle_alpha   90.00
_cell.angle_beta   90.00
_cell.angle_gamma   90.00
#
_symmetry.space_group_name_H-M   'P 1'
#
loop_
_entity.id
_entity.type
_entity.pdbx_description
1 polymer ?
#
loop_
_entity_poly.entity_id
_entity_poly.type
_entity_poly.pdbx_seq_one_letter_code
_entity_poly.pdbx_strand_id
1 'polypeptide(L)'
;MMKIKAKFDTEEGLNFIQQYYINQGLKKFGDDGKDAVEKELRQMLLRDCFTPEFVRDMTASEQKKTQSAMMLVAEKQFKKTNKGCLVYQGDGTREWLLQEDTASPTALQEAITTTRVIDAHKGRDVLTMNMPNAFIQTYMPEAKEGEDRIYMKITGMMVQILIDMAPEYRKYVVLENRKRVIYVRVLRAIYGMLQSSLLFYNQF
;
A
#
# COMPACT_ATOMS: atom_id res chain seq x y z
N MET A 1 12.89 -18.11 2.37
CA MET A 1 12.17 -17.17 1.47
C MET A 1 10.68 -17.45 1.61
N MET A 2 9.99 -16.69 2.46
CA MET A 2 8.68 -17.05 3.02
C MET A 2 7.57 -16.82 1.98
N LYS A 3 6.86 -17.89 1.60
CA LYS A 3 5.60 -17.78 0.85
C LYS A 3 4.55 -17.14 1.77
N ILE A 4 3.90 -16.09 1.26
CA ILE A 4 2.52 -15.64 1.51
C ILE A 4 1.47 -16.77 1.62
N LYS A 5 1.58 -17.72 2.54
CA LYS A 5 0.79 -18.98 2.62
C LYS A 5 0.96 -19.91 1.39
N ALA A 6 1.59 -21.06 1.62
CA ALA A 6 1.52 -22.19 0.71
C ALA A 6 0.06 -22.67 0.61
N LYS A 7 -0.33 -23.24 -0.54
CA LYS A 7 -1.61 -23.93 -0.73
C LYS A 7 -1.84 -24.89 0.45
N PHE A 8 -2.88 -24.63 1.23
CA PHE A 8 -3.60 -25.68 1.94
C PHE A 8 -4.89 -25.84 1.15
N ASP A 9 -4.94 -26.83 0.25
CA ASP A 9 -6.21 -27.48 -0.07
C ASP A 9 -6.50 -28.37 1.14
N THR A 10 -7.16 -27.81 2.14
CA THR A 10 -7.89 -28.63 3.10
C THR A 10 -9.21 -28.94 2.43
N GLU A 11 -9.63 -30.22 2.41
CA GLU A 11 -10.87 -30.72 1.79
C GLU A 11 -12.14 -29.95 2.21
N GLU A 12 -12.07 -29.10 3.25
CA GLU A 12 -13.18 -28.34 3.83
C GLU A 12 -12.98 -26.81 3.84
N GLY A 13 -11.98 -26.25 3.15
CA GLY A 13 -11.65 -24.81 3.24
C GLY A 13 -11.61 -24.04 1.91
N LEU A 14 -12.45 -23.02 1.75
CA LEU A 14 -12.38 -22.08 0.63
C LEU A 14 -11.34 -20.98 0.90
N ASN A 15 -10.27 -20.92 0.10
CA ASN A 15 -9.35 -19.78 0.08
C ASN A 15 -9.82 -18.76 -0.97
N PHE A 16 -10.35 -17.64 -0.48
CA PHE A 16 -11.03 -16.67 -1.34
C PHE A 16 -10.07 -15.83 -2.20
N ILE A 17 -8.82 -15.56 -1.77
CA ILE A 17 -7.83 -14.78 -2.54
C ILE A 17 -6.39 -15.15 -2.15
N GLN A 18 -5.56 -15.54 -3.13
CA GLN A 18 -4.12 -15.73 -2.96
C GLN A 18 -3.32 -14.54 -3.50
N GLN A 19 -2.40 -14.01 -2.68
CA GLN A 19 -1.56 -12.87 -3.02
C GLN A 19 -0.10 -13.29 -3.22
N TYR A 20 0.57 -12.66 -4.18
CA TYR A 20 1.97 -12.91 -4.51
C TYR A 20 2.76 -11.60 -4.49
N TYR A 21 4.00 -11.66 -4.02
CA TYR A 21 4.97 -10.58 -4.26
C TYR A 21 5.21 -10.40 -5.75
N ILE A 22 5.53 -9.17 -6.17
CA ILE A 22 5.72 -8.78 -7.58
C ILE A 22 6.48 -9.82 -8.43
N ASN A 23 7.66 -10.29 -8.01
CA ASN A 23 8.44 -11.24 -8.80
C ASN A 23 7.72 -12.59 -9.02
N GLN A 24 6.95 -13.06 -8.04
CA GLN A 24 6.16 -14.28 -8.17
C GLN A 24 4.84 -14.01 -8.92
N GLY A 25 4.22 -12.86 -8.66
CA GLY A 25 3.01 -12.42 -9.34
C GLY A 25 3.21 -12.28 -10.84
N LEU A 26 4.28 -11.62 -11.27
CA LEU A 26 4.61 -11.46 -12.69
C LEU A 26 4.95 -12.79 -13.37
N LYS A 27 5.63 -13.71 -12.67
CA LYS A 27 5.86 -15.06 -13.19
C LYS A 27 4.58 -15.87 -13.36
N LYS A 28 3.60 -15.67 -12.48
CA LYS A 28 2.34 -16.41 -12.50
C LYS A 28 1.34 -15.84 -13.50
N PHE A 29 1.22 -14.51 -13.56
CA PHE A 29 0.17 -13.82 -14.29
C PHE A 29 0.66 -13.16 -15.58
N GLY A 30 1.97 -13.20 -15.89
CA GLY A 30 2.53 -12.67 -17.12
C GLY A 30 2.19 -11.20 -17.34
N ASP A 31 1.76 -10.88 -18.57
CA ASP A 31 1.42 -9.53 -19.00
C ASP A 31 0.21 -8.96 -18.24
N ASP A 32 -0.82 -9.76 -17.96
CA ASP A 32 -1.96 -9.30 -17.15
C ASP A 32 -1.54 -8.90 -15.73
N GLY A 33 -0.52 -9.56 -15.19
CA GLY A 33 0.09 -9.19 -13.91
C GLY A 33 0.85 -7.88 -14.00
N LYS A 34 1.56 -7.65 -15.11
CA LYS A 34 2.29 -6.41 -15.38
C LYS A 34 1.32 -5.23 -15.52
N ASP A 35 0.26 -5.39 -16.28
CA ASP A 35 -0.80 -4.39 -16.46
C ASP A 35 -1.45 -4.01 -15.13
N ALA A 36 -1.69 -5.00 -14.25
CA ALA A 36 -2.24 -4.75 -12.92
C ALA A 36 -1.29 -3.93 -12.03
N VAL A 37 0.03 -4.16 -12.14
CA VAL A 37 1.06 -3.40 -11.43
C VAL A 37 1.20 -1.99 -12.01
N GLU A 38 1.24 -1.85 -13.33
CA GLU A 38 1.30 -0.56 -14.02
C GLU A 38 0.08 0.30 -13.70
N LYS A 39 -1.11 -0.29 -13.68
CA LYS A 39 -2.35 0.39 -13.31
C LYS A 39 -2.30 0.94 -11.89
N GLU A 40 -1.81 0.16 -10.93
CA GLU A 40 -1.68 0.58 -9.54
C GLU A 40 -0.65 1.71 -9.40
N LEU A 41 0.55 1.55 -9.97
CA LEU A 41 1.58 2.59 -9.92
C LEU A 41 1.16 3.88 -10.64
N ARG A 42 0.45 3.78 -11.76
CA ARG A 42 -0.12 4.94 -12.46
C ARG A 42 -1.10 5.69 -11.56
N GLN A 43 -1.92 4.99 -10.78
CA GLN A 43 -2.82 5.65 -9.83
C GLN A 43 -2.07 6.39 -8.72
N MET A 44 -0.93 5.85 -8.27
CA MET A 44 -0.07 6.52 -7.29
C MET A 44 0.55 7.80 -7.85
N LEU A 45 1.03 7.76 -9.11
CA LEU A 45 1.58 8.92 -9.80
C LEU A 45 0.51 9.99 -10.07
N LEU A 46 -0.66 9.60 -10.58
CA LEU A 46 -1.76 10.53 -10.91
C LEU A 46 -2.31 11.30 -9.70
N ARG A 47 -2.06 10.80 -8.48
CA ARG A 47 -2.50 11.44 -7.24
C ARG A 47 -1.35 12.09 -6.48
N ASP A 48 -0.14 12.11 -7.03
CA ASP A 48 1.05 12.63 -6.35
C ASP A 48 1.24 11.99 -4.98
N CYS A 49 1.08 10.66 -4.87
CA CYS A 49 1.18 9.96 -3.59
C CYS A 49 2.58 10.06 -2.98
N PHE A 50 3.61 10.21 -3.83
CA PHE A 50 4.99 10.33 -3.42
C PHE A 50 5.80 11.06 -4.50
N THR A 51 6.89 11.72 -4.08
CA THR A 51 7.80 12.45 -4.96
C THR A 51 9.24 11.94 -4.78
N PRO A 52 10.06 11.81 -5.84
CA PRO A 52 11.41 11.30 -5.71
C PRO A 52 12.34 12.37 -5.15
N GLU A 53 13.21 11.98 -4.21
CA GLU A 53 14.22 12.86 -3.62
C GLU A 53 15.59 12.19 -3.64
N PHE A 54 16.66 12.98 -3.68
CA PHE A 54 18.01 12.43 -3.62
C PHE A 54 18.35 12.03 -2.18
N VAL A 55 19.05 10.90 -2.03
CA VAL A 55 19.51 10.41 -0.72
C VAL A 55 20.35 11.45 0.03
N ARG A 56 21.12 12.27 -0.70
CA ARG A 56 21.94 13.36 -0.14
C ARG A 56 21.12 14.50 0.49
N ASP A 57 19.84 14.63 0.13
CA ASP A 57 18.93 15.66 0.63
C ASP A 57 18.10 15.15 1.85
N MET A 58 18.34 13.90 2.26
CA MET A 58 17.71 13.26 3.42
C MET A 58 18.61 13.33 4.65
N THR A 59 18.02 13.49 5.83
CA THR A 59 18.74 13.37 7.11
C THR A 59 19.12 11.91 7.38
N ALA A 60 20.11 11.69 8.25
CA ALA A 60 20.49 10.35 8.68
C ALA A 60 19.33 9.60 9.37
N SER A 61 18.46 10.32 10.09
CA SER A 61 17.28 9.76 10.74
C SER A 61 16.22 9.35 9.71
N GLU A 62 15.95 10.20 8.71
CA GLU A 62 15.04 9.91 7.59
C GLU A 62 15.49 8.66 6.81
N GLN A 63 16.80 8.54 6.53
CA GLN A 63 17.35 7.36 5.87
C GLN A 63 17.18 6.09 6.72
N LYS A 64 17.44 6.18 8.03
CA LYS A 64 17.29 5.04 8.95
C LYS A 64 15.83 4.59 9.07
N LYS A 65 14.88 5.53 9.09
CA LYS A 65 13.44 5.26 9.22
C LYS A 65 12.76 4.90 7.90
N THR A 66 13.45 5.01 6.77
CA THR A 66 12.87 4.72 5.44
C THR A 66 12.38 3.28 5.35
N GLN A 67 11.11 3.11 4.98
CA GLN A 67 10.50 1.78 4.81
C GLN A 67 10.53 1.31 3.36
N SER A 68 10.34 0.00 3.15
CA SER A 68 10.29 -0.56 1.79
C SER A 68 8.90 -0.46 1.19
N ALA A 69 8.85 -0.17 -0.12
CA ALA A 69 7.66 -0.43 -0.90
C ALA A 69 7.53 -1.92 -1.19
N MET A 70 6.32 -2.45 -1.10
CA MET A 70 5.97 -3.83 -1.43
C MET A 70 4.81 -3.84 -2.41
N MET A 71 4.97 -4.51 -3.56
CA MET A 71 3.88 -4.71 -4.51
C MET A 71 3.34 -6.13 -4.39
N LEU A 72 2.04 -6.24 -4.11
CA LEU A 72 1.28 -7.47 -4.07
C LEU A 72 0.42 -7.60 -5.32
N VAL A 73 0.37 -8.79 -5.92
CA VAL A 73 -0.43 -9.11 -7.09
C VAL A 73 -1.33 -10.29 -6.79
N ALA A 74 -2.61 -10.15 -7.07
CA ALA A 74 -3.61 -11.20 -6.82
C ALA A 74 -4.69 -11.21 -7.90
N GLU A 75 -5.23 -12.39 -8.17
CA GLU A 75 -6.37 -12.55 -9.08
C GLU A 75 -7.68 -12.39 -8.32
N LYS A 76 -8.59 -11.56 -8.84
CA LYS A 76 -9.96 -11.48 -8.34
C LYS A 76 -10.81 -12.56 -9.00
N GLN A 77 -11.05 -13.66 -8.27
CA GLN A 77 -11.78 -14.83 -8.77
C GLN A 77 -13.10 -14.48 -9.47
N PHE A 78 -13.91 -13.59 -8.89
CA PHE A 78 -15.21 -13.20 -9.47
C PHE A 78 -15.13 -12.40 -10.78
N LYS A 79 -14.07 -11.61 -10.96
CA LYS A 79 -13.93 -10.73 -12.14
C LYS A 79 -12.92 -11.26 -13.16
N LYS A 80 -12.17 -12.33 -12.83
CA LYS A 80 -11.02 -12.84 -13.59
C LYS A 80 -10.05 -11.72 -13.99
N THR A 81 -9.84 -10.77 -13.09
CA THR A 81 -8.91 -9.64 -13.28
C THR A 81 -7.82 -9.68 -12.24
N ASN A 82 -6.58 -9.41 -12.65
CA ASN A 82 -5.49 -9.20 -11.71
C ASN A 82 -5.57 -7.82 -11.05
N LYS A 83 -5.16 -7.76 -9.78
CA LYS A 83 -5.07 -6.54 -8.98
C LYS A 83 -3.64 -6.42 -8.45
N GLY A 84 -2.99 -5.31 -8.78
CA GLY A 84 -1.84 -4.80 -8.06
C GLY A 84 -2.26 -4.05 -6.80
N CYS A 85 -1.43 -4.09 -5.77
CA CYS A 85 -1.58 -3.29 -4.57
C CYS A 85 -0.19 -2.87 -4.10
N LEU A 86 0.10 -1.57 -4.15
CA LEU A 86 1.31 -1.01 -3.57
C LEU A 86 1.09 -0.81 -2.08
N VAL A 87 1.99 -1.37 -1.29
CA VAL A 87 1.92 -1.38 0.17
C VAL A 87 3.18 -0.73 0.72
N TYR A 88 2.99 0.20 1.65
CA TYR A 88 4.07 0.68 2.50
C TYR A 88 4.33 -0.36 3.59
N GLN A 89 5.54 -0.90 3.65
CA GLN A 89 5.89 -1.90 4.66
C GLN A 89 6.07 -1.22 6.03
N GLY A 90 4.98 -1.09 6.79
CA GLY A 90 4.95 -0.31 8.04
C GLY A 90 5.31 -1.08 9.31
N ASP A 91 5.63 -2.37 9.24
CA ASP A 91 6.00 -3.19 10.42
C ASP A 91 7.18 -2.60 11.20
N GLY A 92 8.19 -2.10 10.49
CA GLY A 92 9.35 -1.43 11.11
C GLY A 92 9.02 -0.10 11.79
N THR A 93 7.89 0.53 11.47
CA THR A 93 7.53 1.85 12.05
C THR A 93 7.05 1.78 13.49
N ARG A 94 6.75 0.58 14.02
CA ARG A 94 6.35 0.37 15.42
C ARG A 94 7.44 0.75 16.43
N GLU A 95 8.69 0.83 15.99
CA GLU A 95 9.80 1.24 16.86
C GLU A 95 9.73 2.72 17.28
N TRP A 96 9.05 3.56 16.50
CA TRP A 96 8.96 5.02 16.77
C TRP A 96 7.56 5.60 16.65
N LEU A 97 6.56 4.82 16.22
CA LEU A 97 5.15 5.21 16.26
C LEU A 97 4.46 4.47 17.41
N LEU A 98 3.89 5.25 18.34
CA LEU A 98 3.13 4.70 19.45
C LEU A 98 1.75 4.24 18.97
N GLN A 99 1.19 3.27 19.71
CA GLN A 99 -0.14 2.75 19.41
C GLN A 99 -1.22 3.84 19.55
N GLU A 100 -1.09 4.69 20.56
CA GLU A 100 -2.01 5.82 20.81
C GLU A 100 -2.01 6.84 19.67
N ASP A 101 -0.88 7.03 18.99
CA ASP A 101 -0.73 7.94 17.85
C ASP A 101 -1.17 7.34 16.51
N THR A 102 -1.52 6.05 16.47
CA THR A 102 -1.87 5.33 15.23
C THR A 102 -3.26 4.69 15.26
N ALA A 103 -3.87 4.58 16.43
CA ALA A 103 -5.18 3.96 16.60
C ALA A 103 -6.30 4.83 16.00
N SER A 104 -6.99 4.31 14.99
CA SER A 104 -8.20 4.93 14.45
C SER A 104 -9.47 4.36 15.10
N PRO A 105 -10.50 5.19 15.34
CA PRO A 105 -11.81 4.71 15.74
C PRO A 105 -12.33 3.68 14.74
N THR A 106 -12.58 2.46 15.21
CA THR A 106 -13.11 1.36 14.40
C THR A 106 -14.35 0.83 15.08
N ALA A 107 -15.48 0.83 14.37
CA ALA A 107 -16.71 0.28 14.91
C ALA A 107 -16.56 -1.22 15.20
N LEU A 108 -17.13 -1.66 16.33
CA LEU A 108 -17.14 -3.08 16.71
C LEU A 108 -17.88 -3.90 15.65
N GLN A 109 -17.27 -5.03 15.25
CA GLN A 109 -17.82 -5.92 14.23
C GLN A 109 -19.21 -6.44 14.62
N GLU A 110 -19.41 -6.71 15.91
CA GLU A 110 -20.66 -7.16 16.51
C GLU A 110 -21.75 -6.08 16.38
N ALA A 111 -21.39 -4.82 16.60
CA ALA A 111 -22.32 -3.70 16.45
C ALA A 111 -22.76 -3.53 14.97
N ILE A 112 -21.79 -3.58 14.04
CA ILE A 112 -22.09 -3.53 12.59
C ILE A 112 -23.01 -4.70 12.19
N THR A 113 -22.70 -5.91 12.65
CA THR A 113 -23.48 -7.11 12.34
C THR A 113 -24.89 -7.04 12.92
N THR A 114 -25.02 -6.56 14.15
CA THR A 114 -26.32 -6.40 14.83
C THR A 114 -27.21 -5.42 14.07
N THR A 115 -26.69 -4.26 13.67
CA THR A 115 -27.44 -3.30 12.86
C THR A 115 -27.88 -3.90 11.54
N ARG A 116 -27.00 -4.63 10.85
CA ARG A 116 -27.35 -5.33 9.59
C ARG A 116 -28.48 -6.34 9.76
N VAL A 117 -28.46 -7.13 10.85
CA VAL A 117 -29.53 -8.10 11.14
C VAL A 117 -30.86 -7.40 11.41
N ILE A 118 -30.84 -6.28 12.14
CA ILE A 118 -32.05 -5.49 12.40
C ILE A 118 -32.62 -4.89 11.11
N ASP A 119 -31.75 -4.33 10.26
CA ASP A 119 -32.17 -3.74 8.99
C ASP A 119 -32.75 -4.79 8.05
N ALA A 120 -32.15 -5.98 7.99
CA ALA A 120 -32.68 -7.12 7.23
C ALA A 120 -34.03 -7.59 7.79
N HIS A 121 -34.16 -7.74 9.11
CA HIS A 121 -35.40 -8.20 9.74
C HIS A 121 -36.56 -7.21 9.54
N LYS A 122 -36.27 -5.91 9.59
CA LYS A 122 -37.27 -4.85 9.41
C LYS A 122 -37.51 -4.47 7.95
N GLY A 123 -36.83 -5.10 6.99
CA GLY A 123 -36.97 -4.80 5.56
C GLY A 123 -36.58 -3.36 5.22
N ARG A 124 -35.52 -2.82 5.85
CA ARG A 124 -35.05 -1.45 5.59
C ARG A 124 -34.18 -1.39 4.34
N ASP A 125 -34.28 -0.28 3.63
CA ASP A 125 -33.38 0.03 2.52
C ASP A 125 -31.97 0.36 3.06
N VAL A 126 -30.96 -0.35 2.55
CA VAL A 126 -29.55 -0.16 2.93
C VAL A 126 -28.73 0.21 1.70
N LEU A 127 -27.99 1.31 1.81
CA LEU A 127 -27.00 1.71 0.82
C LEU A 127 -25.59 1.37 1.32
N THR A 128 -24.80 0.71 0.48
CA THR A 128 -23.37 0.49 0.73
C THR A 128 -22.54 1.17 -0.34
N MET A 129 -21.53 1.94 0.07
CA MET A 129 -20.59 2.58 -0.85
C MET A 129 -19.17 2.14 -0.53
N ASN A 130 -18.42 1.74 -1.57
CA ASN A 130 -17.00 1.45 -1.44
C ASN A 130 -16.20 2.65 -1.99
N MET A 131 -15.27 3.16 -1.18
CA MET A 131 -14.35 4.22 -1.58
C MET A 131 -13.05 3.60 -2.11
N PRO A 132 -12.83 3.55 -3.44
CA PRO A 132 -11.60 3.00 -3.98
C PRO A 132 -10.41 3.86 -3.54
N ASN A 133 -9.34 3.18 -3.12
CA ASN A 133 -8.08 3.79 -2.71
C ASN A 133 -8.28 4.92 -1.68
N ALA A 134 -9.09 4.65 -0.64
CA ALA A 134 -9.46 5.61 0.40
C ALA A 134 -8.25 6.35 1.00
N PHE A 135 -7.16 5.64 1.33
CA PHE A 135 -6.01 6.25 2.00
C PHE A 135 -5.23 7.23 1.13
N ILE A 136 -5.05 6.95 -0.16
CA ILE A 136 -4.30 7.85 -1.05
C ILE A 136 -5.09 9.10 -1.43
N GLN A 137 -6.28 9.30 -0.86
CA GLN A 137 -7.00 10.57 -0.95
C GLN A 137 -6.57 11.53 0.17
N THR A 138 -5.93 10.99 1.21
CA THR A 138 -5.55 11.70 2.42
C THR A 138 -4.11 12.19 2.33
N TYR A 139 -3.88 13.47 2.59
CA TYR A 139 -2.53 14.03 2.59
C TYR A 139 -1.78 13.66 3.87
N MET A 140 -0.47 13.49 3.75
CA MET A 140 0.39 13.45 4.93
C MET A 140 0.48 14.85 5.54
N PRO A 141 0.41 15.00 6.87
CA PRO A 141 0.72 16.27 7.52
C PRO A 141 2.13 16.73 7.12
N GLU A 142 2.28 18.04 6.94
CA GLU A 142 3.59 18.62 6.69
C GLU A 142 4.49 18.40 7.91
N ALA A 143 5.71 17.92 7.68
CA ALA A 143 6.70 17.78 8.74
C ALA A 143 7.05 19.17 9.26
N LYS A 144 6.95 19.38 10.58
CA LYS A 144 7.38 20.63 11.21
C LYS A 144 8.90 20.74 11.17
N GLU A 145 9.41 21.94 11.39
CA GLU A 145 10.86 22.16 11.50
C GLU A 145 11.45 21.27 12.61
N GLY A 146 12.40 20.41 12.24
CA GLY A 146 13.02 19.44 13.14
C GLY A 146 12.35 18.05 13.19
N GLU A 147 11.22 17.84 12.52
CA GLU A 147 10.60 16.52 12.37
C GLU A 147 11.06 15.81 11.09
N ASP A 148 11.18 14.48 11.15
CA ASP A 148 11.56 13.67 10.00
C ASP A 148 10.41 13.57 9.00
N ARG A 149 10.69 13.79 7.71
CA ARG A 149 9.75 13.47 6.63
C ARG A 149 9.66 11.95 6.47
N ILE A 150 8.52 11.47 5.96
CA ILE A 150 8.30 10.03 5.77
C ILE A 150 8.77 9.61 4.38
N TYR A 151 9.63 8.60 4.35
CA TYR A 151 10.18 8.06 3.10
C TYR A 151 9.87 6.60 2.91
N MET A 152 9.78 6.23 1.65
CA MET A 152 9.67 4.86 1.17
C MET A 152 10.74 4.61 0.10
N LYS A 153 11.31 3.41 0.08
CA LYS A 153 12.22 2.96 -0.98
C LYS A 153 11.52 1.99 -1.94
N ILE A 154 11.52 2.34 -3.22
CA ILE A 154 11.02 1.51 -4.30
C ILE A 154 12.21 0.74 -4.88
N THR A 155 12.11 -0.58 -4.99
CA THR A 155 13.26 -1.44 -5.35
C THR A 155 12.94 -2.43 -6.47
N GLY A 156 14.00 -2.88 -7.16
CA GLY A 156 13.92 -4.00 -8.10
C GLY A 156 13.07 -3.69 -9.33
N MET A 157 12.19 -4.62 -9.73
CA MET A 157 11.38 -4.47 -10.94
C MET A 157 10.43 -3.27 -10.91
N MET A 158 9.96 -2.87 -9.73
CA MET A 158 9.10 -1.69 -9.60
C MET A 158 9.80 -0.42 -10.08
N VAL A 159 11.12 -0.31 -9.88
CA VAL A 159 11.91 0.84 -10.34
C VAL A 159 11.88 0.93 -11.87
N GLN A 160 12.03 -0.20 -12.57
CA GLN A 160 11.99 -0.20 -14.02
C GLN A 160 10.62 0.23 -14.54
N ILE A 161 9.56 -0.38 -14.03
CA ILE A 161 8.17 -0.05 -14.41
C ILE A 161 7.87 1.43 -14.12
N LEU A 162 8.31 1.95 -12.97
CA LEU A 162 8.11 3.35 -12.59
C LEU A 162 8.81 4.31 -13.56
N ILE A 163 10.06 4.04 -13.94
CA ILE A 163 10.82 4.88 -14.88
C ILE A 163 10.21 4.86 -16.28
N ASP A 164 9.66 3.71 -16.69
CA ASP A 164 9.01 3.60 -18.01
C ASP A 164 7.74 4.47 -18.08
N MET A 165 7.06 4.68 -16.95
CA MET A 165 5.89 5.58 -16.85
C MET A 165 6.25 7.03 -16.55
N ALA A 166 7.31 7.27 -15.76
CA ALA A 166 7.76 8.59 -15.30
C ALA A 166 9.28 8.71 -15.50
N PRO A 167 9.75 9.00 -16.73
CA PRO A 167 11.18 9.00 -17.07
C PRO A 167 12.03 9.95 -16.23
N GLU A 168 11.44 11.02 -15.69
CA GLU A 168 12.06 11.99 -14.80
C GLU A 168 12.57 11.37 -13.49
N TYR A 169 12.02 10.22 -13.07
CA TYR A 169 12.49 9.48 -11.89
C TYR A 169 13.87 8.84 -12.13
N ARG A 170 14.31 8.69 -13.39
CA ARG A 170 15.57 8.04 -13.75
C ARG A 170 16.79 8.68 -13.07
N LYS A 171 16.78 10.01 -12.86
CA LYS A 171 17.91 10.73 -12.24
C LYS A 171 18.07 10.43 -10.74
N TYR A 172 17.04 9.89 -10.08
CA TYR A 172 17.04 9.56 -8.66
C TYR A 172 17.40 8.09 -8.38
N VAL A 173 17.68 7.31 -9.43
CA VAL A 173 18.03 5.90 -9.28
C VAL A 173 19.42 5.77 -8.65
N VAL A 174 19.48 5.07 -7.53
CA VAL A 174 20.72 4.67 -6.87
C VAL A 174 20.89 3.15 -6.91
N LEU A 175 22.14 2.69 -6.84
CA LEU A 175 22.47 1.28 -6.76
C LEU A 175 22.85 0.91 -5.33
N GLU A 176 22.04 0.07 -4.69
CA GLU A 176 22.30 -0.46 -3.35
C GLU A 176 22.37 -1.97 -3.42
N ASN A 177 23.47 -2.57 -2.97
CA ASN A 177 23.62 -4.03 -2.96
C ASN A 177 23.28 -4.69 -4.32
N ARG A 178 23.71 -4.04 -5.42
CA ARG A 178 23.44 -4.42 -6.82
C ARG A 178 21.95 -4.37 -7.23
N LYS A 179 21.10 -3.71 -6.44
CA LYS A 179 19.69 -3.46 -6.77
C LYS A 179 19.49 -1.99 -7.09
N ARG A 180 18.65 -1.71 -8.09
CA ARG A 180 18.17 -0.35 -8.35
C ARG A 180 17.16 0.02 -7.27
N VAL A 181 17.33 1.22 -6.71
CA VAL A 181 16.51 1.78 -5.66
C VAL A 181 16.17 3.22 -6.02
N ILE A 182 14.94 3.65 -5.72
CA ILE A 182 14.54 5.05 -5.72
C ILE A 182 13.97 5.35 -4.35
N TYR A 183 14.45 6.43 -3.74
CA TYR A 183 13.90 7.00 -2.52
C TYR A 183 12.80 7.98 -2.87
N VAL A 184 11.64 7.83 -2.26
CA VAL A 184 10.50 8.72 -2.47
C VAL A 184 9.97 9.23 -1.15
N ARG A 185 9.72 10.54 -1.06
CA ARG A 185 9.00 11.15 0.04
C ARG A 185 7.52 10.87 -0.13
N VAL A 186 6.89 10.34 0.91
CA VAL A 186 5.46 10.00 0.95
C VAL A 186 4.67 11.27 1.23
N LEU A 187 3.78 11.64 0.29
CA LEU A 187 2.95 12.85 0.36
C LEU A 187 1.50 12.56 0.75
N ARG A 188 1.07 11.30 0.59
CA ARG A 188 -0.28 10.84 0.95
C ARG A 188 -0.23 9.53 1.72
N ALA A 189 -1.26 9.26 2.52
CA ALA A 189 -1.34 8.00 3.26
C ALA A 189 -1.40 6.81 2.28
N ILE A 190 -0.53 5.81 2.47
CA ILE A 190 -0.47 4.60 1.65
C ILE A 190 -0.87 3.40 2.50
N TYR A 191 -1.63 2.47 1.91
CA TYR A 191 -1.97 1.22 2.58
C TYR A 191 -0.72 0.54 3.17
N GLY A 192 -0.81 0.11 4.44
CA GLY A 192 0.28 -0.52 5.16
C GLY A 192 1.04 0.41 6.12
N MET A 193 0.86 1.74 6.05
CA MET A 193 1.31 2.62 7.14
C MET A 193 0.38 2.46 8.35
N LEU A 194 0.95 2.44 9.56
CA LEU A 194 0.17 2.27 10.79
C LEU A 194 -0.83 3.42 11.02
N GLN A 195 -0.47 4.63 10.61
CA GLN A 195 -1.30 5.84 10.75
C GLN A 195 -2.33 6.06 9.62
N SER A 196 -2.33 5.25 8.56
CA SER A 196 -3.20 5.53 7.38
C SER A 196 -4.68 5.63 7.73
N SER A 197 -5.18 4.72 8.56
CA SER A 197 -6.59 4.70 8.94
C SER A 197 -6.96 5.92 9.79
N LEU A 198 -6.07 6.34 10.70
CA LEU A 198 -6.31 7.50 11.55
C LEU A 198 -6.29 8.79 10.73
N LEU A 199 -5.30 8.94 9.84
CA LEU A 199 -5.23 10.09 8.93
C LEU A 199 -6.49 10.18 8.06
N PHE A 200 -6.98 9.05 7.54
CA PHE A 200 -8.21 9.02 6.75
C PHE A 200 -9.42 9.46 7.57
N TYR A 201 -9.59 8.92 8.78
CA TYR A 201 -10.68 9.29 9.70
C TYR A 201 -10.66 10.77 10.09
N ASN A 202 -9.48 11.37 10.26
CA ASN A 202 -9.38 12.79 10.63
C ASN A 202 -9.71 13.72 9.46
N GLN A 203 -9.60 13.25 8.21
CA GLN A 203 -9.85 14.06 7.03
C GLN A 203 -11.31 13.97 6.53
N PHE A 204 -12.01 12.86 6.80
CA PHE A 204 -13.36 12.56 6.31
C PHE A 204 -14.28 12.10 7.43
#